data_AF-A0A452GMZ5-F1
#
_entry.id   AF-A0A452GMZ5-F1
#
_cell.length_a   1.000
_cell.length_b   1.000
_cell.length_c   1.000
_cell.angle_alpha   90.00
_cell.angle_beta   90.00
_cell.angle_gamma   90.00
#
_symmetry.space_group_name_H-M   'P 1'
#
loop_
_entity.id
_entity.type
_entity.pdbx_description
1 polymer ?
#
loop_
_entity_poly.entity_id
_entity_poly.type
_entity_poly.pdbx_seq_one_letter_code
_entity_poly.pdbx_strand_id
1 'polypeptide(L)'
;MFFDNCDSLLQNREIIQYLEENKFDALFTDPALPCGVILAEYLSIPSVYFFRGFPCSLEHAICKSPNPVSYVPRCYTKHTDHMTFSQRVLNLFVSTLETPLFKDLYTKYQDIASKFLQRDVHLPTLYRNGSIWLLRYDFVFEYPKPVMPNMVFIGGINCEEGKNLSQVCPVILFCVCTFILIFFLWKML
;
A
#
# COMPACT_ATOMS: atom_id res chain seq x y z
N MET A 1 6.53 -13.91 -10.60
CA MET A 1 5.31 -14.36 -9.92
C MET A 1 4.34 -13.20 -9.66
N PHE A 2 4.64 -12.23 -8.78
CA PHE A 2 3.70 -11.12 -8.51
C PHE A 2 3.44 -10.18 -9.70
N PHE A 3 4.48 -9.84 -10.46
CA PHE A 3 4.36 -9.01 -11.68
C PHE A 3 3.52 -9.70 -12.76
N ASP A 4 3.78 -10.99 -13.00
CA ASP A 4 3.09 -11.76 -14.05
C ASP A 4 1.60 -11.96 -13.73
N ASN A 5 1.27 -12.15 -12.45
CA ASN A 5 -0.12 -12.23 -12.00
C ASN A 5 -0.85 -10.90 -12.21
N CYS A 6 -0.18 -9.77 -11.93
CA CYS A 6 -0.76 -8.46 -12.19
C CYS A 6 -0.97 -8.21 -13.69
N ASP A 7 0.04 -8.49 -14.51
CA ASP A 7 -0.06 -8.32 -15.96
C ASP A 7 -1.17 -9.21 -16.55
N SER A 8 -1.28 -10.46 -16.09
CA SER A 8 -2.33 -11.39 -16.51
C SER A 8 -3.73 -10.93 -16.11
N LEU A 9 -3.90 -10.37 -14.90
CA LEU A 9 -5.17 -9.81 -14.44
C LEU A 9 -5.58 -8.59 -15.29
N LEU A 10 -4.66 -7.66 -15.51
CA LEU A 10 -4.91 -6.44 -16.28
C LEU A 10 -5.15 -6.71 -17.77
N GLN A 11 -4.53 -7.75 -18.33
CA GLN A 11 -4.75 -8.14 -19.72
C GLN A 11 -6.04 -8.95 -19.94
N ASN A 12 -6.68 -9.45 -18.88
CA ASN A 12 -7.92 -10.22 -18.99
C ASN A 12 -9.13 -9.30 -19.22
N ARG A 13 -9.56 -9.20 -20.49
CA ARG A 13 -10.68 -8.36 -20.91
C ARG A 13 -12.01 -8.73 -20.27
N GLU A 14 -12.28 -10.00 -20.03
CA GLU A 14 -13.54 -10.45 -19.44
C GLU A 14 -13.69 -9.90 -18.01
N ILE A 15 -12.61 -9.93 -17.24
CA ILE A 15 -12.60 -9.39 -15.87
C ILE A 15 -12.73 -7.86 -15.91
N ILE A 16 -11.92 -7.18 -16.74
CA ILE A 16 -11.97 -5.71 -16.82
C ILE A 16 -13.37 -5.23 -17.22
N GLN A 17 -13.97 -5.84 -18.24
CA GLN A 17 -15.33 -5.50 -18.68
C GLN A 17 -16.36 -5.76 -17.56
N TYR A 18 -16.27 -6.88 -16.85
CA TYR A 18 -17.13 -7.16 -15.70
C TYR A 18 -17.01 -6.06 -14.62
N LEU A 19 -15.80 -5.59 -14.34
CA LEU A 19 -15.56 -4.55 -13.34
C LEU A 19 -16.16 -3.19 -13.75
N GLU A 20 -16.06 -2.84 -15.03
CA GLU A 20 -16.66 -1.62 -15.58
C GLU A 20 -18.19 -1.67 -15.54
N GLU A 21 -18.79 -2.80 -15.94
CA GLU A 21 -20.25 -2.99 -15.97
C GLU A 21 -20.87 -2.94 -14.56
N ASN A 22 -20.16 -3.49 -13.57
CA ASN A 22 -20.67 -3.55 -12.20
C ASN A 22 -20.63 -2.22 -11.45
N LYS A 23 -19.89 -1.20 -11.92
CA LYS A 23 -19.82 0.16 -11.34
C LYS A 23 -19.62 0.14 -9.82
N PHE A 24 -18.44 -0.29 -9.38
CA PHE A 24 -18.05 -0.23 -7.97
C PHE A 24 -17.75 1.21 -7.54
N ASP A 25 -18.00 1.51 -6.27
CA ASP A 25 -17.82 2.87 -5.73
C ASP A 25 -16.43 3.10 -5.15
N ALA A 26 -15.77 2.03 -4.67
CA ALA A 26 -14.44 2.11 -4.10
C ALA A 26 -13.66 0.80 -4.25
N LEU A 27 -12.34 0.93 -4.39
CA LEU A 27 -11.41 -0.19 -4.39
C LEU A 27 -10.64 -0.27 -3.07
N PHE A 28 -10.74 -1.39 -2.38
CA PHE A 28 -9.95 -1.70 -1.21
C PHE A 28 -8.77 -2.60 -1.61
N THR A 29 -7.54 -2.16 -1.36
CA THR A 29 -6.35 -2.77 -1.96
C THR A 29 -5.15 -2.74 -1.03
N ASP A 30 -4.27 -3.74 -1.10
CA ASP A 30 -2.94 -3.67 -0.49
C ASP A 30 -1.97 -2.93 -1.43
N PRO A 31 -1.52 -1.70 -1.12
CA PRO A 31 -0.55 -0.96 -1.93
C PRO A 31 0.82 -1.64 -2.07
N ALA A 32 1.16 -2.67 -1.29
CA ALA A 32 2.39 -3.44 -1.52
C ALA A 32 2.44 -4.07 -2.93
N LEU A 33 1.26 -4.33 -3.51
CA LEU A 33 1.09 -4.77 -4.89
C LEU A 33 0.41 -3.65 -5.69
N PRO A 34 1.14 -2.92 -6.56
CA PRO A 34 0.60 -1.76 -7.26
C PRO A 34 -0.56 -2.06 -8.22
N CYS A 35 -0.90 -3.33 -8.47
CA CYS A 35 -1.92 -3.73 -9.44
C CYS A 35 -3.28 -3.08 -9.19
N GLY A 36 -3.73 -3.06 -7.94
CA GLY A 36 -5.01 -2.43 -7.59
C GLY A 36 -4.96 -0.93 -7.72
N VAL A 37 -3.80 -0.33 -7.43
CA VAL A 37 -3.60 1.11 -7.64
C VAL A 37 -3.72 1.47 -9.12
N ILE A 38 -3.14 0.65 -10.00
CA ILE A 38 -3.28 0.81 -11.46
C ILE A 38 -4.74 0.61 -11.90
N LEU A 39 -5.42 -0.41 -11.37
CA LEU A 39 -6.81 -0.71 -11.67
C LEU A 39 -7.77 0.39 -11.20
N ALA A 40 -7.55 0.96 -10.01
CA ALA A 40 -8.32 2.07 -9.47
C ALA A 40 -8.20 3.31 -10.37
N GLU A 41 -7.00 3.59 -10.88
CA GLU A 41 -6.78 4.68 -11.83
C GLU A 41 -7.55 4.44 -13.14
N TYR A 42 -7.54 3.21 -13.66
CA TYR A 42 -8.26 2.86 -14.87
C TYR A 42 -9.78 3.02 -14.71
N LEU A 43 -10.33 2.48 -13.63
CA LEU A 43 -11.76 2.57 -13.31
C LEU A 43 -12.18 3.96 -12.80
N SER A 44 -11.22 4.84 -12.51
CA SER A 44 -11.44 6.18 -11.93
C SER A 44 -12.23 6.15 -10.61
N ILE A 45 -11.95 5.16 -9.75
CA ILE A 45 -12.62 4.98 -8.45
C ILE A 45 -11.67 5.29 -7.29
N PRO A 46 -12.17 5.84 -6.17
CA PRO A 46 -11.37 6.07 -4.98
C PRO A 46 -10.79 4.75 -4.45
N SER A 47 -9.53 4.78 -4.04
CA SER A 47 -8.86 3.61 -3.46
C SER A 47 -8.58 3.79 -1.97
N VAL A 48 -8.90 2.74 -1.21
CA VAL A 48 -8.62 2.60 0.21
C VAL A 48 -7.50 1.59 0.36
N TYR A 49 -6.38 2.05 0.89
CA TYR A 49 -5.17 1.25 1.03
C TYR A 49 -5.12 0.58 2.37
N PHE A 50 -4.95 -0.74 2.38
CA PHE A 50 -4.90 -1.53 3.59
C PHE A 50 -3.64 -2.36 3.63
N PHE A 51 -2.70 -1.96 4.47
CA PHE A 51 -1.36 -2.54 4.49
C PHE A 51 -0.65 -2.28 5.81
N ARG A 52 0.48 -2.97 6.02
CA ARG A 52 1.27 -2.87 7.27
C ARG A 52 2.32 -1.74 7.24
N GLY A 53 2.49 -1.01 6.14
CA GLY A 53 3.63 -0.12 5.93
C GLY A 53 4.59 -0.68 4.89
N PHE A 54 5.25 0.20 4.14
CA PHE A 54 6.37 -0.21 3.30
C PHE A 54 7.64 -0.30 4.15
N PRO A 55 8.65 -1.07 3.71
CA PRO A 55 9.98 -0.97 4.29
C PRO A 55 10.43 0.49 4.28
N CYS A 56 11.02 0.92 5.39
CA CYS A 56 11.68 2.23 5.55
C CYS A 56 10.73 3.41 5.41
N SER A 57 9.46 3.16 5.74
CA SER A 57 8.42 4.18 5.77
C SER A 57 8.25 4.89 4.43
N LEU A 58 8.34 4.15 3.31
CA LEU A 58 8.21 4.69 1.96
C LEU A 58 6.83 5.32 1.73
N GLU A 59 5.79 4.86 2.42
CA GLU A 59 4.46 5.46 2.38
C GLU A 59 4.49 6.96 2.74
N HIS A 60 5.38 7.37 3.64
CA HIS A 60 5.54 8.79 3.98
C HIS A 60 6.13 9.59 2.81
N ALA A 61 7.09 9.03 2.07
CA ALA A 61 7.64 9.68 0.87
C ALA A 61 6.60 9.78 -0.25
N ILE A 62 5.78 8.74 -0.43
CA ILE A 62 4.68 8.70 -1.41
C ILE A 62 3.62 9.76 -1.08
N CYS A 63 3.17 9.80 0.18
CA CYS A 63 2.18 10.73 0.71
C CYS A 63 2.71 12.15 0.94
N LYS A 64 4.00 12.39 0.69
CA LYS A 64 4.71 13.66 1.01
C LYS A 64 4.63 14.06 2.49
N SER A 65 4.53 13.09 3.38
CA SER A 65 4.64 13.32 4.82
C SER A 65 6.10 13.49 5.23
N PRO A 66 6.44 14.46 6.10
CA PRO A 66 7.80 14.59 6.64
C PRO A 66 8.29 13.30 7.32
N ASN A 67 9.48 12.83 6.96
CA ASN A 67 10.15 11.69 7.58
C ASN A 67 11.63 12.04 7.86
N PRO A 68 11.90 12.77 8.97
CA PRO A 68 13.21 13.38 9.21
C PRO A 68 14.25 12.38 9.71
N VAL A 69 15.34 12.28 8.95
CA VAL A 69 16.47 11.36 9.22
C VAL A 69 17.33 11.73 10.43
N SER A 70 17.06 12.88 11.07
CA SER A 70 17.81 13.33 12.24
C SER A 70 17.44 12.60 13.54
N TYR A 71 16.21 12.06 13.60
CA TYR A 71 15.70 11.34 14.77
C TYR A 71 14.87 10.10 14.40
N VAL A 72 14.41 9.96 13.15
CA VAL A 72 13.80 8.72 12.68
C VAL A 72 14.90 7.83 12.09
N PRO A 73 15.26 6.70 12.72
CA PRO A 73 16.25 5.79 12.17
C PRO A 73 15.73 5.11 10.89
N ARG A 74 16.61 4.99 9.88
CA ARG A 74 16.35 4.26 8.64
C ARG A 74 16.45 2.77 8.89
N CYS A 75 15.85 1.98 8.00
CA CYS A 75 15.97 0.53 8.06
C CYS A 75 17.43 0.10 8.12
N TYR A 76 17.66 -1.07 8.69
CA TYR A 76 18.97 -1.75 8.70
C TYR A 76 20.06 -1.06 9.53
N THR A 77 19.89 0.20 9.95
CA THR A 77 20.87 0.93 10.80
C THR A 77 20.90 0.47 12.25
N LYS A 78 19.85 -0.24 12.71
CA LYS A 78 19.64 -0.66 14.12
C LYS A 78 19.80 0.50 15.12
N HIS A 79 19.56 1.74 14.68
CA HIS A 79 19.60 2.93 15.52
C HIS A 79 18.27 3.14 16.26
N THR A 80 18.31 3.94 17.33
CA THR A 80 17.12 4.41 18.06
C THR A 80 16.81 5.86 17.69
N ASP A 81 15.83 6.47 18.35
CA ASP A 81 15.53 7.90 18.29
C ASP A 81 16.66 8.78 18.87
N HIS A 82 17.45 8.21 19.78
CA HIS A 82 18.62 8.85 20.36
C HIS A 82 19.90 8.52 19.59
N MET A 83 20.15 9.26 18.51
CA MET A 83 21.37 9.13 17.68
C MET A 83 22.43 10.20 17.97
N THR A 84 23.70 9.79 18.00
CA THR A 84 24.87 10.68 17.96
C THR A 84 25.01 11.34 16.59
N PHE A 85 25.86 12.37 16.49
CA PHE A 85 26.09 13.05 15.21
C PHE A 85 26.54 12.09 14.10
N SER A 86 27.49 11.19 14.36
CA SER A 86 27.96 10.22 13.36
C SER A 86 26.87 9.23 12.93
N GLN A 87 26.03 8.79 13.87
CA GLN A 87 24.87 7.94 13.57
C GLN A 87 23.86 8.68 12.68
N ARG A 88 23.61 9.97 12.92
CA ARG A 88 22.73 10.79 12.06
C ARG A 88 23.29 10.95 10.65
N VAL A 89 24.61 11.13 10.52
CA VAL A 89 25.28 11.22 9.22
C VAL A 89 25.17 9.89 8.46
N LEU A 90 25.38 8.76 9.15
CA LEU A 90 25.16 7.43 8.57
C LEU A 90 23.69 7.24 8.15
N ASN A 91 22.75 7.68 8.99
CA ASN A 91 21.33 7.57 8.72
C ASN A 91 20.90 8.33 7.45
N LEU A 92 21.45 9.54 7.26
CA LEU A 92 21.28 10.32 6.03
C LEU A 92 21.85 9.59 4.81
N PHE A 93 23.03 9.00 4.94
CA PHE A 93 23.65 8.22 3.85
C PHE A 93 22.78 7.03 3.45
N VAL A 94 22.31 6.24 4.42
CA VAL A 94 21.39 5.11 4.18
C VAL A 94 20.09 5.57 3.52
N SER A 95 19.48 6.66 4.00
CA SER A 95 18.27 7.21 3.40
C SER A 95 18.44 7.56 1.91
N THR A 96 19.64 8.02 1.52
CA THR A 96 19.94 8.37 0.14
C THR A 96 20.05 7.12 -0.74
N LEU A 97 20.58 6.02 -0.20
CA LEU A 97 20.73 4.75 -0.90
C LEU A 97 19.42 3.97 -1.07
N GLU A 98 18.43 4.19 -0.19
CA GLU A 98 17.15 3.49 -0.28
C GLU A 98 16.32 3.92 -1.50
N THR A 99 16.40 5.19 -1.90
CA THR A 99 15.63 5.74 -3.04
C THR A 99 15.85 4.98 -4.36
N PRO A 100 17.11 4.76 -4.82
CA PRO A 100 17.34 3.98 -6.04
C PRO A 100 16.90 2.51 -5.89
N LEU A 101 17.11 1.91 -4.71
CA LEU A 101 16.72 0.52 -4.45
C LEU A 101 15.21 0.30 -4.63
N PHE A 102 14.38 1.23 -4.15
CA PHE A 102 12.94 1.17 -4.37
C PHE A 102 12.55 1.45 -5.82
N LYS A 103 13.25 2.36 -6.51
CA LYS A 103 12.98 2.64 -7.93
C LYS A 103 13.13 1.37 -8.77
N ASP A 104 14.19 0.60 -8.54
CA ASP A 104 14.47 -0.64 -9.28
C ASP A 104 13.40 -1.72 -9.04
N LEU A 105 12.90 -1.83 -7.80
CA LEU A 105 11.82 -2.76 -7.44
C LEU A 105 10.50 -2.46 -8.15
N TYR A 106 10.17 -1.17 -8.33
CA TYR A 106 8.88 -0.74 -8.87
C TYR A 106 8.88 -0.40 -10.37
N THR A 107 10.04 -0.37 -11.03
CA THR A 107 10.13 0.01 -12.45
C THR A 107 9.31 -0.92 -13.35
N LYS A 108 9.34 -2.24 -13.08
CA LYS A 108 8.51 -3.21 -13.81
C LYS A 108 7.00 -2.94 -13.70
N TYR A 109 6.53 -2.50 -12.53
CA TYR A 109 5.12 -2.13 -12.37
C TYR A 109 4.79 -0.84 -13.12
N GLN A 110 5.76 0.09 -13.22
CA GLN A 110 5.59 1.29 -14.03
C GLN A 110 5.43 0.92 -15.52
N ASP A 111 6.22 -0.02 -16.04
CA ASP A 111 6.09 -0.48 -17.43
C ASP A 111 4.73 -1.13 -17.70
N ILE A 112 4.26 -2.00 -16.78
CA ILE A 112 2.94 -2.63 -16.87
C ILE A 112 1.83 -1.57 -16.82
N ALA A 113 1.93 -0.60 -15.89
CA ALA A 113 0.97 0.48 -15.76
C ALA A 113 0.89 1.33 -17.04
N SER A 114 2.04 1.72 -17.59
CA SER A 114 2.11 2.52 -18.82
C SER A 114 1.53 1.76 -20.02
N LYS A 115 1.80 0.46 -20.13
CA LYS A 115 1.24 -0.41 -21.19
C LYS A 115 -0.28 -0.53 -21.07
N PHE A 116 -0.80 -0.74 -19.87
CA PHE A 116 -2.23 -0.93 -19.63
C PHE A 116 -3.03 0.37 -19.77
N LEU A 117 -2.54 1.47 -19.15
CA LEU A 117 -3.17 2.79 -19.20
C LEU A 117 -2.89 3.56 -20.50
N GLN A 118 -2.06 3.02 -21.39
CA GLN A 118 -1.68 3.60 -22.69
C GLN A 118 -1.12 5.03 -22.61
N ARG A 119 -0.39 5.35 -21.53
CA ARG A 119 0.23 6.67 -21.32
C ARG A 119 1.50 6.52 -20.49
N ASP A 120 2.35 7.53 -20.47
CA ASP A 120 3.47 7.56 -19.52
C ASP A 120 2.93 7.77 -18.09
N VAL A 121 3.37 6.91 -17.18
CA VAL A 121 2.86 6.84 -15.81
C VAL A 121 4.03 6.87 -14.85
N HIS A 122 3.92 7.69 -13.81
CA HIS A 122 4.82 7.62 -12.68
C HIS A 122 4.12 6.98 -11.48
N LEU A 123 4.61 5.82 -11.03
CA LEU A 123 3.92 5.00 -10.04
C LEU A 123 3.61 5.74 -8.71
N PRO A 124 4.53 6.53 -8.12
CA PRO A 124 4.23 7.34 -6.93
C PRO A 124 3.09 8.35 -7.14
N THR A 125 2.85 8.80 -8.37
CA THR A 125 1.72 9.69 -8.68
C THR A 125 0.41 8.94 -8.61
N LEU A 126 0.35 7.67 -9.03
CA LEU A 126 -0.86 6.85 -8.92
C LEU A 126 -1.26 6.62 -7.46
N TYR A 127 -0.29 6.34 -6.58
CA TYR A 127 -0.57 6.19 -5.15
C TYR A 127 -1.12 7.45 -4.48
N ARG A 128 -0.86 8.64 -5.03
CA ARG A 128 -1.38 9.90 -4.47
C ARG A 128 -2.88 10.06 -4.68
N ASN A 129 -3.46 9.33 -5.64
CA ASN A 129 -4.91 9.30 -5.85
C ASN A 129 -5.63 8.42 -4.82
N GLY A 130 -4.89 7.70 -3.96
CA GLY A 130 -5.45 6.97 -2.83
C GLY A 130 -6.13 7.89 -1.83
N SER A 131 -7.38 7.59 -1.51
CA SER A 131 -8.22 8.42 -0.64
C SER A 131 -7.84 8.26 0.83
N ILE A 132 -7.62 7.02 1.29
CA ILE A 132 -7.35 6.70 2.70
C ILE A 132 -6.29 5.60 2.79
N TRP A 133 -5.36 5.76 3.72
CA TRP A 133 -4.34 4.79 4.09
C TRP A 133 -4.69 4.20 5.47
N LEU A 134 -5.18 2.96 5.48
CA LEU A 134 -5.43 2.17 6.68
C LEU A 134 -4.17 1.35 7.03
N LEU A 135 -3.48 1.80 8.07
CA LEU A 135 -2.18 1.29 8.50
C LEU A 135 -2.37 0.26 9.62
N ARG A 136 -2.00 -1.00 9.35
CA ARG A 136 -2.08 -2.13 10.29
C ARG A 136 -0.97 -2.14 11.35
N TYR A 137 -0.71 -0.98 11.93
CA TYR A 137 0.18 -0.80 13.06
C TYR A 137 -0.30 0.38 13.88
N ASP A 138 0.13 0.41 15.14
CA ASP A 138 -0.18 1.48 16.07
C ASP A 138 0.97 2.50 16.09
N PHE A 139 0.65 3.78 16.25
CA PHE A 139 1.64 4.85 16.36
C PHE A 139 2.54 4.68 17.59
N VAL A 140 2.10 3.95 18.63
CA VAL A 140 2.88 3.66 19.83
C VAL A 140 4.16 2.86 19.53
N PHE A 141 4.17 2.04 18.49
CA PHE A 141 5.33 1.23 18.10
C PHE A 141 6.26 1.93 17.09
N GLU A 142 5.92 3.16 16.69
CA GLU A 142 6.63 3.90 15.68
C GLU A 142 7.31 5.13 16.26
N TYR A 143 8.40 5.55 15.61
CA TYR A 143 9.05 6.80 15.97
C TYR A 143 8.12 7.99 15.69
N PRO A 144 8.08 9.00 16.58
CA PRO A 144 7.15 10.12 16.47
C PRO A 144 7.49 10.96 15.23
N LYS A 145 6.67 10.87 14.19
CA LYS A 145 6.85 11.59 12.92
C LYS A 145 5.50 12.12 12.44
N PRO A 146 5.46 13.26 11.72
CA PRO A 146 4.22 13.77 11.16
C PRO A 146 3.55 12.78 10.21
N VAL A 147 2.22 12.74 10.26
CA VAL A 147 1.35 11.87 9.45
C VAL A 147 0.34 12.71 8.70
N MET A 148 -0.02 12.28 7.50
CA MET A 148 -1.04 12.98 6.70
C MET A 148 -2.45 12.67 7.23
N PRO A 149 -3.43 13.57 7.10
CA PRO A 149 -4.80 13.35 7.60
C PRO A 149 -5.52 12.16 6.98
N ASN A 150 -5.11 11.73 5.78
CA ASN A 150 -5.64 10.54 5.12
C ASN A 150 -4.99 9.23 5.61
N MET A 151 -4.04 9.27 6.55
CA MET A 151 -3.40 8.11 7.15
C MET A 151 -4.04 7.80 8.50
N VAL A 152 -4.67 6.64 8.61
CA VAL A 152 -5.41 6.16 9.78
C VAL A 152 -4.74 4.90 10.31
N PHE A 153 -4.26 4.95 11.54
CA PHE A 153 -3.71 3.80 12.26
C PHE A 153 -4.85 2.96 12.82
N ILE A 154 -5.00 1.75 12.30
CA ILE A 154 -6.02 0.79 12.75
C ILE A 154 -5.46 -0.24 13.75
N GLY A 155 -4.16 -0.16 14.05
CA GLY A 155 -3.52 -1.03 15.03
C GLY A 155 -3.46 -2.50 14.58
N GLY A 156 -3.39 -3.39 15.56
CA GLY A 156 -3.43 -4.83 15.34
C GLY A 156 -4.88 -5.33 15.26
N ILE A 157 -5.27 -5.88 14.11
CA ILE A 157 -6.56 -6.57 13.97
C ILE A 157 -6.36 -8.00 14.48
N ASN A 158 -6.65 -8.20 15.77
CA ASN A 158 -6.66 -9.55 16.35
C ASN A 158 -8.02 -10.18 16.03
N CYS A 159 -8.01 -11.46 15.65
CA CYS A 159 -9.27 -12.20 15.54
C CYS A 159 -9.80 -12.52 16.93
N GLU A 160 -11.12 -12.43 17.06
CA GLU A 160 -11.81 -13.05 18.19
C GLU A 160 -11.57 -14.56 18.18
N GLU A 161 -11.67 -15.18 19.36
CA GLU A 161 -11.62 -16.64 19.48
C GLU A 161 -12.67 -17.29 18.57
N GLY A 162 -12.22 -18.25 17.76
CA GLY A 162 -13.04 -18.88 16.73
C GLY A 162 -14.29 -19.54 17.30
N LYS A 163 -15.47 -19.05 16.91
CA LYS A 163 -16.74 -19.77 17.08
C LYS A 163 -16.85 -20.84 16.00
N ASN A 164 -17.49 -21.97 16.31
CA ASN A 164 -17.77 -23.03 15.33
C ASN A 164 -18.55 -22.44 14.14
N LEU A 165 -18.01 -22.63 12.93
CA LEU A 165 -18.58 -22.13 11.68
C LEU A 165 -19.94 -22.82 11.41
N SER A 166 -21.02 -22.04 11.33
CA SER A 166 -22.26 -22.52 10.68
C SER A 166 -22.02 -22.62 9.16
N GLN A 167 -22.38 -23.76 8.56
CA GLN A 167 -22.04 -24.15 7.18
C GLN A 167 -22.62 -23.26 6.06
N VAL A 168 -23.22 -22.12 6.37
CA VAL A 168 -23.78 -21.19 5.39
C VAL A 168 -23.30 -19.79 5.74
N CYS A 169 -22.42 -19.24 4.91
CA CYS A 169 -22.00 -17.85 4.97
C CYS A 169 -22.63 -17.11 3.78
N PRO A 170 -23.80 -16.45 3.96
CA PRO A 170 -24.26 -15.48 2.99
C PRO A 170 -23.52 -14.17 3.28
N VAL A 171 -22.85 -13.63 2.27
CA VAL A 171 -22.12 -12.34 2.30
C VAL A 171 -20.73 -12.42 2.93
N ILE A 172 -19.76 -12.32 2.03
CA ILE A 172 -18.34 -11.94 2.12
C ILE A 172 -18.01 -11.07 3.35
N LEU A 173 -17.96 -11.66 4.55
CA LEU A 173 -17.32 -11.08 5.73
C LEU A 173 -16.02 -11.85 5.95
N PHE A 174 -14.96 -11.43 5.27
CA PHE A 174 -13.65 -12.07 5.39
C PHE A 174 -12.98 -11.66 6.69
N CYS A 175 -12.82 -12.63 7.59
CA CYS A 175 -11.99 -12.51 8.78
C CYS A 175 -10.52 -12.38 8.35
N VAL A 176 -9.94 -11.20 8.54
CA VAL A 176 -8.62 -10.77 8.01
C VAL A 176 -7.43 -11.36 8.80
N CYS A 177 -7.54 -12.59 9.32
CA CYS A 177 -6.45 -13.16 10.13
C CYS A 177 -5.30 -13.79 9.34
N THR A 178 -5.56 -14.23 8.10
CA THR A 178 -4.59 -15.09 7.40
C THR A 178 -4.41 -14.74 5.93
N PHE A 179 -5.18 -13.79 5.40
CA PHE A 179 -5.16 -13.45 3.98
C PHE A 179 -4.37 -12.16 3.73
N ILE A 180 -3.40 -12.26 2.82
CA ILE A 180 -2.96 -11.13 2.00
C ILE A 180 -4.21 -10.69 1.24
N LEU A 181 -4.72 -9.50 1.57
CA LEU A 181 -5.86 -8.91 0.86
C LEU A 181 -5.37 -8.56 -0.54
N ILE A 182 -5.78 -9.36 -1.53
CA ILE A 182 -5.35 -9.16 -2.92
C ILE A 182 -6.07 -7.93 -3.47
N PHE A 183 -7.41 -7.89 -3.57
CA PHE A 183 -8.23 -6.69 -3.79
C PHE A 183 -9.68 -6.96 -3.36
N PHE A 184 -10.40 -5.95 -2.85
CA PHE A 184 -11.84 -6.00 -2.54
C PHE A 184 -12.55 -4.80 -3.17
N LEU A 185 -13.70 -5.05 -3.78
CA LEU A 185 -14.50 -4.00 -4.41
C LEU A 185 -15.77 -3.77 -3.60
N TRP A 186 -16.02 -2.52 -3.23
CA TRP A 186 -17.19 -2.13 -2.46
C TRP A 186 -18.23 -1.49 -3.38
N LYS A 187 -19.51 -1.84 -3.19
CA LYS A 187 -20.66 -1.21 -3.85
C LYS A 187 -21.67 -0.73 -2.81
N MET A 188 -22.00 0.56 -2.81
CA MET A 188 -23.11 1.11 -2.05
C MET A 188 -24.40 0.85 -2.83
N LEU A 189 -25.35 0.17 -2.19
CA LEU A 189 -26.69 -0.12 -2.72
C LEU A 189 -27.55 1.14 -2.78
#